data_AF-I3UH44-F1
#
_entry.id   AF-I3UH44-F1
#
_cell.length_a   1.000
_cell.length_b   1.000
_cell.length_c   1.000
_cell.angle_alpha   90.00
_cell.angle_beta   90.00
_cell.angle_gamma   90.00
#
_symmetry.space_group_name_H-M   'P 1'
#
loop_
_entity.id
_entity.type
_entity.pdbx_description
1 polymer ?
#
loop_
_entity_poly.entity_id
_entity_poly.type
_entity_poly.pdbx_seq_one_letter_code
_entity_poly.pdbx_strand_id
1 'polypeptide(L)'
;MLHTVHETARRYAGQNAAHSSLTVLLPAHDQTDSWQQAGDIAAARMLIASLACELGPRAMRVNAIEMDLAAAPSELVPLLRFVAGPRAQFLTGQTIRAHAT
;
A
#
# COMPACT_ATOMS: atom_id res chain seq x y z
N MET A 1 -9.12 7.95 -5.54
CA MET A 1 -8.11 7.14 -4.84
C MET A 1 -6.86 6.92 -5.70
N LEU A 2 -6.99 6.45 -6.95
CA LEU A 2 -5.85 6.26 -7.85
C LEU A 2 -4.95 7.50 -7.95
N HIS A 3 -5.54 8.67 -8.19
CA HIS A 3 -4.81 9.93 -8.26
C HIS A 3 -4.01 10.22 -6.98
N THR A 4 -4.61 10.01 -5.81
CA THR A 4 -3.97 10.19 -4.50
C THR A 4 -2.79 9.24 -4.30
N VAL A 5 -2.93 7.98 -4.71
CA VAL A 5 -1.84 6.98 -4.67
C VAL A 5 -0.71 7.39 -5.60
N HIS A 6 -1.04 7.82 -6.82
CA HIS A 6 -0.06 8.28 -7.80
C HIS A 6 0.75 9.49 -7.30
N GLU A 7 0.08 10.54 -6.82
CA GLU A 7 0.77 11.74 -6.31
C GLU A 7 1.62 11.44 -5.06
N THR A 8 1.16 10.53 -4.20
CA THR A 8 1.96 10.09 -3.04
C THR A 8 3.17 9.29 -3.48
N ALA A 9 3.03 8.40 -4.47
CA ALA A 9 4.14 7.64 -5.03
C ALA A 9 5.17 8.54 -5.73
N ARG A 10 4.73 9.57 -6.46
CA ARG A 10 5.62 10.56 -7.08
C ARG A 10 6.45 11.31 -6.05
N ARG A 11 5.80 11.81 -4.98
CA ARG A 11 6.50 12.46 -3.86
C ARG A 11 7.47 11.50 -3.19
N TYR A 12 7.04 10.26 -2.94
CA TYR A 12 7.87 9.22 -2.36
C TYR A 12 9.14 8.97 -3.19
N ALA A 13 9.00 8.74 -4.50
CA ALA A 13 10.10 8.48 -5.42
C ALA A 13 11.09 9.66 -5.57
N GLY A 14 10.59 10.89 -5.43
CA GLY A 14 11.39 12.11 -5.55
C GLY A 14 12.04 12.59 -4.24
N GLN A 15 11.50 12.22 -3.08
CA GLN A 15 11.92 12.76 -1.77
C GLN A 15 12.61 11.73 -0.87
N ASN A 16 12.54 10.43 -1.19
CA ASN A 16 13.13 9.36 -0.39
C ASN A 16 14.30 8.69 -1.10
N ALA A 17 15.21 8.13 -0.30
CA ALA A 17 16.41 7.44 -0.77
C ALA A 17 16.16 5.94 -0.99
N ALA A 18 17.19 5.23 -1.47
CA ALA A 18 17.17 3.77 -1.54
C ALA A 18 16.87 3.13 -0.18
N HIS A 19 16.34 1.90 -0.20
CA HIS A 19 15.93 1.13 0.98
C HIS A 19 14.74 1.71 1.78
N SER A 20 14.03 2.70 1.24
CA SER A 20 12.79 3.19 1.82
C SER A 20 11.60 2.27 1.52
N SER A 21 10.50 2.48 2.24
CA SER A 21 9.24 1.78 2.02
C SER A 21 8.06 2.75 2.07
N LEU A 22 7.20 2.67 1.05
CA LEU A 22 5.87 3.26 1.03
C LEU A 22 4.83 2.15 1.29
N THR A 23 4.02 2.31 2.33
CA THR A 23 2.88 1.43 2.61
C THR A 23 1.60 2.25 2.53
N VAL A 24 0.73 1.92 1.59
CA VAL A 24 -0.56 2.59 1.35
C VAL A 24 -1.65 1.87 2.14
N LEU A 25 -2.48 2.63 2.87
CA LEU A 25 -3.66 2.09 3.52
C LEU A 25 -4.85 2.19 2.57
N LEU A 26 -5.52 1.07 2.32
CA LEU A 26 -6.70 0.98 1.45
C LEU A 26 -7.91 0.47 2.25
N PRO A 27 -9.14 0.93 1.95
CA PRO A 27 -10.33 0.29 2.49
C PRO A 27 -10.47 -1.13 1.94
N ALA A 28 -11.01 -2.03 2.75
CA ALA A 28 -11.32 -3.39 2.34
C ALA A 28 -12.35 -3.40 1.18
N HIS A 29 -12.15 -4.28 0.20
CA HIS A 29 -12.93 -4.29 -1.05
C HIS A 29 -14.45 -4.51 -0.84
N ASP A 30 -14.83 -5.26 0.18
CA ASP A 30 -16.21 -5.53 0.58
C ASP A 30 -16.95 -4.31 1.16
N GLN A 31 -16.26 -3.18 1.34
CA GLN A 31 -16.83 -1.92 1.86
C GLN A 31 -17.06 -0.87 0.77
N THR A 32 -16.95 -1.21 -0.52
CA THR A 32 -17.28 -0.30 -1.62
C THR A 32 -18.70 -0.51 -2.13
N ASP A 33 -19.58 0.46 -1.86
CA ASP A 33 -20.98 0.42 -2.27
C ASP A 33 -21.21 0.84 -3.75
N SER A 34 -20.21 1.41 -4.42
CA SER A 34 -20.32 1.84 -5.83
C SER A 34 -19.28 1.20 -6.75
N TRP A 35 -19.72 0.84 -7.97
CA TRP A 35 -18.85 0.22 -8.98
C TRP A 35 -17.70 1.13 -9.43
N GLN A 36 -17.89 2.45 -9.44
CA GLN A 36 -16.85 3.42 -9.77
C GLN A 36 -15.71 3.37 -8.75
N GLN A 37 -16.05 3.29 -7.46
CA GLN A 37 -15.05 3.15 -6.39
C GLN A 37 -14.31 1.82 -6.51
N ALA A 38 -15.01 0.73 -6.82
CA ALA A 38 -14.36 -0.57 -7.05
C ALA A 38 -13.33 -0.50 -8.19
N GLY A 39 -13.65 0.18 -9.31
CA GLY A 39 -12.71 0.39 -10.41
C GLY A 39 -11.48 1.22 -10.02
N ASP A 40 -11.69 2.31 -9.26
CA ASP A 40 -10.61 3.16 -8.76
C ASP A 40 -9.69 2.43 -7.76
N ILE A 41 -10.26 1.54 -6.92
CA ILE A 41 -9.48 0.63 -6.06
C ILE A 41 -8.68 -0.38 -6.86
N ALA A 42 -9.28 -1.02 -7.86
CA ALA A 42 -8.58 -1.96 -8.73
C ALA A 42 -7.40 -1.29 -9.44
N ALA A 43 -7.60 -0.09 -9.98
CA ALA A 43 -6.54 0.69 -10.62
C ALA A 43 -5.42 1.07 -9.65
N ALA A 44 -5.76 1.44 -8.41
CA ALA A 44 -4.75 1.73 -7.39
C ALA A 44 -3.88 0.50 -7.06
N ARG A 45 -4.47 -0.70 -6.98
CA ARG A 45 -3.73 -1.95 -6.78
C ARG A 45 -2.79 -2.25 -7.94
N MET A 46 -3.27 -2.09 -9.18
CA MET A 46 -2.44 -2.23 -10.37
C MET A 46 -1.26 -1.26 -10.33
N LEU A 47 -1.51 0.00 -9.96
CA LEU A 47 -0.46 1.02 -9.84
C LEU A 47 0.59 0.64 -8.78
N ILE A 48 0.18 0.09 -7.63
CA ILE A 48 1.12 -0.40 -6.61
C ILE A 48 2.04 -1.48 -7.17
N ALA A 49 1.50 -2.44 -7.91
CA ALA A 49 2.29 -3.48 -8.57
C ALA A 49 3.25 -2.89 -9.63
N SER A 50 2.77 -1.95 -10.46
CA SER A 50 3.61 -1.28 -11.45
C SER A 50 4.75 -0.48 -10.82
N LEU A 51 4.47 0.31 -9.79
CA LEU A 51 5.46 1.09 -9.07
C LEU A 51 6.52 0.21 -8.39
N ALA A 52 6.11 -0.96 -7.87
CA ALA A 52 7.05 -1.90 -7.29
C ALA A 52 8.07 -2.42 -8.31
N CYS A 53 7.66 -2.65 -9.55
CA CYS A 53 8.56 -3.01 -10.65
C CYS A 53 9.49 -1.84 -11.02
N GLU A 54 8.96 -0.62 -11.12
CA GLU A 54 9.72 0.56 -11.52
C GLU A 54 10.77 0.98 -10.47
N LEU A 55 10.38 0.92 -9.19
CA LEU A 55 11.20 1.37 -8.07
C LEU A 55 12.07 0.26 -7.46
N GLY A 56 11.80 -1.01 -7.81
CA GLY A 56 12.55 -2.18 -7.36
C GLY A 56 14.07 -2.08 -7.58
N PRO A 57 14.56 -1.69 -8.78
CA PRO A 57 16.00 -1.49 -9.02
C PRO A 57 16.67 -0.46 -8.10
N ARG A 58 15.91 0.45 -7.49
CA ARG A 58 16.38 1.45 -6.51
C ARG A 58 16.25 0.97 -5.06
N ALA A 59 15.90 -0.31 -4.84
CA ALA A 59 15.58 -0.88 -3.54
C ALA A 59 14.48 -0.10 -2.79
N MET A 60 13.56 0.53 -3.51
CA MET A 60 12.45 1.28 -2.94
C MET A 60 11.19 0.41 -3.01
N ARG A 61 10.56 0.16 -1.86
CA ARG A 61 9.42 -0.77 -1.76
C ARG A 61 8.10 -0.01 -1.78
N VAL A 62 7.10 -0.56 -2.45
CA VAL A 62 5.73 -0.05 -2.44
C VAL A 62 4.77 -1.20 -2.16
N ASN A 63 3.99 -1.11 -1.10
CA ASN A 63 2.98 -2.11 -0.74
C ASN A 63 1.67 -1.42 -0.34
N ALA A 64 0.60 -2.20 -0.22
CA ALA A 64 -0.63 -1.78 0.43
C ALA A 64 -1.07 -2.73 1.53
N ILE A 65 -1.78 -2.16 2.50
CA ILE A 65 -2.57 -2.90 3.48
C ILE A 65 -4.03 -2.51 3.29
N GLU A 66 -4.87 -3.52 3.04
CA GLU A 66 -6.31 -3.37 3.16
C GLU A 66 -6.69 -3.51 4.63
N MET A 67 -7.50 -2.56 5.09
CA MET A 67 -8.03 -2.56 6.45
C MET A 67 -9.54 -2.42 6.44
N ASP A 68 -10.17 -3.08 7.41
CA ASP A 68 -11.54 -2.77 7.78
C ASP A 68 -11.57 -1.36 8.38
N LEU A 69 -12.47 -0.49 7.91
CA LEU A 69 -12.63 0.86 8.45
C LEU A 69 -13.05 0.86 9.93
N ALA A 70 -13.62 -0.24 10.43
CA ALA A 70 -13.96 -0.42 11.84
C ALA A 70 -12.77 -0.88 12.70
N ALA A 71 -11.65 -1.32 12.10
CA ALA A 71 -10.50 -1.83 12.84
C ALA A 71 -9.86 -0.73 13.69
N ALA A 72 -9.49 -1.06 14.93
CA ALA A 72 -8.80 -0.13 15.80
C ALA A 72 -7.36 0.09 15.29
N PRO A 73 -6.82 1.33 15.32
CA PRO A 73 -5.44 1.57 14.89
C PRO A 73 -4.41 0.67 15.59
N SER A 74 -4.63 0.33 16.86
CA SER A 74 -3.77 -0.56 17.64
C SER A 74 -3.65 -1.97 17.05
N GLU A 75 -4.67 -2.45 16.35
CA GLU A 75 -4.68 -3.77 15.70
C GLU A 75 -3.85 -3.78 14.42
N LEU A 76 -3.74 -2.62 13.75
CA LEU A 76 -2.98 -2.47 12.50
C LEU A 76 -1.50 -2.17 12.73
N VAL A 77 -1.15 -1.53 13.85
CA VAL A 77 0.23 -1.11 14.16
C VAL A 77 1.26 -2.24 14.04
N PRO A 78 1.03 -3.47 14.56
CA PRO A 78 1.98 -4.57 14.40
C PRO A 78 2.27 -4.92 12.94
N LEU A 79 1.22 -5.01 12.11
CA LEU A 79 1.37 -5.30 10.69
C LEU A 79 2.07 -4.16 9.95
N LEU A 80 1.70 -2.91 10.23
CA LEU A 80 2.35 -1.72 9.65
C LEU A 80 3.85 -1.67 9.95
N ARG A 81 4.23 -1.92 11.22
CA ARG A 81 5.63 -1.97 11.63
C ARG A 81 6.39 -3.10 10.94
N PHE A 82 5.75 -4.26 10.75
CA PHE A 82 6.37 -5.37 10.05
C PHE A 82 6.60 -5.04 8.56
N VAL A 83 5.57 -4.58 7.85
CA VAL A 83 5.62 -4.30 6.41
C VAL A 83 6.59 -3.16 6.09
N ALA A 84 6.61 -2.10 6.92
CA ALA A 84 7.54 -0.99 6.76
C ALA A 84 8.98 -1.33 7.19
N GLY A 85 9.15 -2.33 8.06
CA GLY A 85 10.43 -2.68 8.67
C GLY A 85 11.38 -3.49 7.77
N PRO A 86 12.66 -3.63 8.18
CA PRO A 86 13.69 -4.33 7.41
C PRO A 86 13.43 -5.83 7.27
N ARG A 87 12.67 -6.43 8.21
CA ARG A 87 12.28 -7.85 8.14
C ARG A 87 11.44 -8.18 6.91
N ALA A 88 10.79 -7.17 6.31
CA ALA A 88 9.99 -7.30 5.09
C ALA A 88 10.72 -6.74 3.85
N GLN A 89 12.05 -6.62 3.85
CA GLN A 89 12.79 -6.02 2.73
C GLN A 89 12.62 -6.75 1.38
N PHE A 90 12.25 -8.02 1.40
CA PHE A 90 11.92 -8.82 0.20
C PHE A 90 10.50 -8.58 -0.33
N LEU A 91 9.67 -7.84 0.43
CA LEU A 91 8.25 -7.62 0.14
C LEU A 91 8.03 -6.29 -0.59
N THR A 92 7.58 -6.35 -1.84
CA THR A 92 7.15 -5.19 -2.63
C THR A 92 6.04 -5.60 -3.62
N GLY A 93 5.20 -4.66 -4.02
CA GLY A 93 4.07 -4.86 -4.95
C GLY A 93 2.90 -5.62 -4.35
N GLN A 94 2.91 -5.88 -3.04
CA GLN A 94 1.88 -6.70 -2.41
C GLN A 94 0.73 -5.83 -1.88
N THR A 95 -0.48 -6.39 -1.93
CA THR A 95 -1.61 -5.91 -1.14
C THR A 95 -1.95 -6.95 -0.09
N ILE A 96 -1.83 -6.59 1.19
CA ILE A 96 -2.04 -7.50 2.32
C ILE A 96 -3.36 -7.14 2.99
N ARG A 97 -4.24 -8.12 3.22
CA ARG A 97 -5.46 -7.91 3.99
C ARG A 97 -5.20 -8.09 5.49
N ALA A 98 -5.41 -7.03 6.26
CA ALA A 98 -5.44 -7.11 7.70
C ALA A 98 -6.76 -7.76 8.15
N HIS A 99 -6.65 -8.80 8.96
CA HIS A 99 -7.78 -9.35 9.69
C HIS A 99 -7.57 -9.03 11.16
N ALA A 100 -8.50 -8.28 11.76
CA ALA A 100 -8.56 -8.16 13.20
C ALA A 100 -8.91 -9.55 13.77
N THR A 101 -8.18 -9.96 14.80
CA THR A 101 -8.42 -11.20 15.56
C THR A 101 -9.28 -10.93 16.76
#